data_AF-A0A6N9I4M1-F1
#
_entry.id   AF-A0A6N9I4M1-F1
#
_cell.length_a   1.000
_cell.length_b   1.000
_cell.length_c   1.000
_cell.angle_alpha   90.00
_cell.angle_beta   90.00
_cell.angle_gamma   90.00
#
_symmetry.space_group_name_H-M   'P 1'
#
loop_
_entity.id
_entity.type
_entity.pdbx_description
1 polymer ?
#
loop_
_entity_poly.entity_id
_entity_poly.type
_entity_poly.pdbx_seq_one_letter_code
_entity_poly.pdbx_strand_id
1 'polypeptide(L)' 'MLSATDRGVDSMPAYALIAYPDVLRSALNIPSDQEIVMGVALGHAKVDDKINTVAPGRLALADFVHIAK' A
#
# COMPACT_ATOMS: atom_id res chain seq x y z
N MET A 1 -5.84 -4.85 1.52
CA MET A 1 -6.40 -3.61 0.95
C MET A 1 -7.86 -3.81 0.56
N LEU A 2 -8.22 -4.70 -0.37
CA LEU A 2 -9.63 -4.97 -0.72
C LEU A 2 -10.51 -5.38 0.48
N SER A 3 -10.03 -6.27 1.35
CA SER A 3 -10.74 -6.67 2.57
C SER A 3 -10.86 -5.55 3.61
N ALA A 4 -9.92 -4.60 3.60
CA ALA A 4 -9.99 -3.41 4.45
C ALA A 4 -11.07 -2.46 3.92
N THR A 5 -11.09 -2.22 2.60
CA THR A 5 -12.14 -1.44 1.92
C THR A 5 -13.53 -2.02 2.17
N ASP A 6 -13.69 -3.34 2.06
CA ASP A 6 -14.94 -4.05 2.37
C ASP A 6 -15.43 -3.82 3.81
N ARG A 7 -14.50 -3.53 4.74
CA ARG A 7 -14.75 -3.22 6.15
C ARG A 7 -14.78 -1.72 6.45
N GLY A 8 -14.78 -0.85 5.43
CA GLY A 8 -14.74 0.61 5.62
C GLY A 8 -13.42 1.13 6.21
N VAL A 9 -12.33 0.38 6.05
CA VAL A 9 -10.98 0.75 6.47
C VAL A 9 -10.16 1.11 5.23
N ASP A 10 -9.60 2.32 5.24
CA ASP A 10 -8.71 2.81 4.21
C ASP A 10 -7.31 2.22 4.38
N SER A 11 -6.58 2.13 3.27
CA SER A 11 -5.24 1.55 3.26
C SER A 11 -4.29 2.31 2.34
N MET A 12 -3.04 2.46 2.77
CA MET A 12 -1.98 3.09 1.98
C MET A 12 -0.73 2.20 1.96
N PRO A 13 -0.44 1.51 0.85
CA PRO A 13 0.84 0.84 0.68
C PRO A 13 1.93 1.89 0.47
N ALA A 14 2.99 1.86 1.28
CA ALA A 14 4.04 2.89 1.21
C ALA A 14 5.42 2.32 1.54
N TYR A 15 6.37 2.51 0.63
CA TYR A 15 7.78 2.17 0.85
C TYR A 15 8.38 2.93 2.03
N ALA A 16 7.97 4.19 2.24
CA ALA A 16 8.48 5.03 3.33
C ALA A 16 8.31 4.40 4.72
N LEU A 17 7.30 3.53 4.90
CA LEU A 17 7.07 2.82 6.16
C LEU A 17 8.15 1.79 6.48
N ILE A 18 8.89 1.32 5.47
CA ILE A 18 9.92 0.28 5.59
C ILE A 18 11.31 0.75 5.13
N ALA A 19 11.50 2.06 4.95
CA ALA A 19 12.76 2.63 4.46
C ALA A 19 13.96 2.39 5.41
N TYR A 20 13.69 2.04 6.67
CA TYR A 20 14.70 1.73 7.70
C TYR A 20 14.44 0.34 8.31
N PRO A 21 14.69 -0.74 7.56
CA PRO A 21 14.32 -2.09 7.98
C PRO A 21 15.04 -2.53 9.27
N ASP A 22 16.28 -2.12 9.50
CA ASP A 22 17.03 -2.48 10.71
C ASP A 22 16.39 -1.91 11.99
N VAL A 23 15.86 -0.69 11.91
CA VAL A 23 15.12 -0.06 13.02
C VAL A 23 13.86 -0.86 13.31
N LEU A 24 13.12 -1.26 12.27
CA LEU A 24 11.91 -2.07 12.41
C LEU A 24 12.19 -3.45 12.99
N ARG A 25 13.28 -4.10 12.53
CA ARG A 25 13.68 -5.41 13.06
C ARG A 25 13.93 -5.38 14.55
N SER A 26 14.67 -4.37 15.01
CA SER A 26 14.94 -4.16 16.44
C SER A 26 13.66 -3.83 17.22
N ALA A 27 12.84 -2.91 16.72
CA ALA A 27 11.64 -2.45 17.42
C ALA A 27 10.53 -3.50 17.50
N LEU A 28 10.39 -4.36 16.48
CA LEU A 28 9.30 -5.32 16.33
C LEU A 28 9.75 -6.77 16.53
N ASN A 29 11.01 -7.00 16.91
CA ASN A 29 11.62 -8.32 17.09
C ASN A 29 11.46 -9.23 15.84
N ILE A 30 11.68 -8.68 14.65
CA ILE A 30 11.56 -9.43 13.39
C ILE A 30 12.84 -10.27 13.17
N PRO A 31 12.74 -11.60 13.04
CA PRO A 31 13.87 -12.49 12.80
C PRO A 31 14.68 -12.15 11.54
N SER A 32 15.98 -12.47 11.56
CA SER A 32 16.89 -12.21 10.43
C SER A 32 16.62 -13.07 9.19
N ASP A 33 15.90 -14.18 9.33
CA ASP A 33 15.48 -15.06 8.25
C ASP A 33 14.15 -14.64 7.60
N GLN A 34 13.54 -13.53 8.06
CA GLN A 34 12.35 -12.93 7.45
C GLN A 34 12.70 -11.65 6.71
N GLU A 35 12.02 -11.37 5.60
CA GLU A 35 12.23 -10.15 4.80
C GLU A 35 11.09 -9.15 5.02
N ILE A 36 11.44 -7.86 5.10
CA ILE A 36 10.47 -6.76 5.19
C ILE A 36 10.24 -6.22 3.78
N VAL A 37 9.10 -6.58 3.18
CA VAL A 37 8.84 -6.33 1.74
C VAL A 37 7.98 -5.09 1.49
N MET A 38 7.00 -4.81 2.36
CA MET A 38 6.07 -3.70 2.19
C MET A 38 5.49 -3.25 3.52
N GLY A 39 5.31 -1.94 3.70
CA GLY A 39 4.46 -1.38 4.74
C GLY A 39 3.09 -1.01 4.19
N VAL A 40 2.04 -1.28 4.97
CA VAL A 40 0.66 -0.88 4.65
C VAL A 40 0.08 -0.17 5.87
N ALA A 41 -0.13 1.14 5.76
CA ALA A 41 -0.89 1.88 6.77
C ALA A 41 -2.38 1.56 6.62
N LEU A 42 -3.08 1.42 7.74
CA LEU A 42 -4.53 1.18 7.82
C LEU A 42 -5.16 2.22 8.75
N GLY A 43 -6.36 2.70 8.40
CA GLY A 43 -7.09 3.66 9.22
C GLY A 43 -8.35 4.16 8.55
N HIS A 44 -8.88 5.28 9.01
CA HIS A 44 -9.98 6.00 8.36
C HIS A 44 -9.45 7.31 7.80
N ALA A 45 -9.61 7.51 6.50
CA ALA A 45 -9.14 8.70 5.81
C ALA A 45 -9.91 9.94 6.26
N LYS A 46 -9.20 11.05 6.41
CA LYS A 46 -9.82 12.37 6.55
C LYS A 46 -10.25 12.82 5.16
N VAL A 47 -11.55 12.75 4.88
CA VAL A 47 -12.11 13.04 3.56
C VAL A 47 -11.89 14.49 3.11
N ASP A 48 -11.65 15.40 4.06
CA ASP A 48 -11.42 16.82 3.82
C ASP A 48 -9.95 17.14 3.43
N ASP A 49 -9.04 16.19 3.63
CA ASP A 49 -7.63 16.39 3.31
C ASP A 49 -7.39 16.27 1.81
N LYS A 50 -6.83 17.32 1.20
CA LYS A 50 -6.56 17.39 -0.25
C LYS A 50 -5.74 16.21 -0.80
N ILE A 51 -4.88 15.61 0.03
CA ILE A 51 -4.07 14.46 -0.41
C ILE A 51 -4.94 13.24 -0.71
N ASN A 52 -6.06 13.07 -0.01
CA ASN A 52 -6.97 11.93 -0.16
C ASN A 52 -7.91 12.10 -1.37
N THR A 53 -7.89 13.25 -2.04
CA THR A 53 -8.67 13.48 -3.27
C THR A 53 -7.88 13.18 -4.54
N VAL A 54 -6.59 12.84 -4.42
CA VAL A 54 -5.74 12.49 -5.56
C VAL A 54 -6.11 11.09 -6.06
N ALA A 55 -6.69 11.04 -7.26
CA ALA A 55 -7.02 9.79 -7.96
C ALA A 55 -6.15 9.65 -9.22
N PRO A 56 -5.00 8.93 -9.16
CA PRO A 56 -4.18 8.72 -10.34
C PRO A 56 -4.94 7.87 -11.36
N GLY A 57 -4.82 8.23 -12.65
CA GLY A 57 -5.43 7.48 -13.75
C GLY A 57 -4.92 6.04 -13.85
N ARG A 58 -5.55 5.27 -14.73
CA ARG A 58 -5.08 3.94 -15.18
C ARG A 58 -4.90 3.98 -16.69
N LEU A 59 -3.96 3.20 -17.21
CA LEU A 59 -3.79 3.01 -18.65
C LEU A 59 -5.06 2.39 -19.25
N ALA A 60 -5.35 2.69 -20.51
CA ALA A 60 -6.46 2.06 -21.20
C ALA A 60 -6.13 0.57 -21.44
N LEU A 61 -7.14 -0.30 -21.48
CA LEU A 61 -6.96 -1.75 -21.61
C LEU A 61 -6.10 -2.13 -22.82
N ALA A 62 -6.32 -1.44 -23.95
CA ALA A 62 -5.61 -1.67 -25.20
C ALA A 62 -4.11 -1.35 -25.12
N ASP A 63 -3.67 -0.56 -24.13
CA ASP A 63 -2.26 -0.16 -24.00
C ASP A 63 -1.40 -1.23 -23.34
N PHE A 64 -2.00 -2.18 -22.61
CA PHE A 64 -1.25 -3.17 -21.83
C PHE A 64 -1.77 -4.62 -21.95
N VAL A 65 -2.89 -4.85 -22.64
CA VAL A 65 -3.44 -6.20 -22.84
C VAL A 65 -3.44 -6.55 -24.33
N HIS A 66 -2.82 -7.69 -24.65
CA HIS A 66 -2.94 -8.34 -25.94
C HIS A 66 -3.93 -9.51 -25.83
N ILE A 67 -4.99 -9.49 -26.64
CA ILE A 67 -5.97 -10.58 -26.71
C ILE A 67 -5.70 -11.37 -28.00
N ALA A 68 -5.14 -12.57 -27.86
CA ALA A 68 -5.00 -13.53 -28.95
C ALA A 68 -6.28 -14.36 -29.10
N LYS A 69 -6.65 -14.67 -30.35
CA LYS A 69 -7.76 -15.56 -30.68
C LYS A 69 -7.32 -17.00 -30.71
#